data_AF-A0A4Q7N0M5-F1
#
_entry.id   AF-A0A4Q7N0M5-F1
#
_cell.length_a   1.000
_cell.length_b   1.000
_cell.length_c   1.000
_cell.angle_alpha   90.00
_cell.angle_beta   90.00
_cell.angle_gamma   90.00
#
_symmetry.space_group_name_H-M   'P 1'
#
loop_
_entity.id
_entity.type
_entity.pdbx_description
1 polymer ?
#
loop_
_entity_poly.entity_id
_entity_poly.type
_entity_poly.pdbx_seq_one_letter_code
_entity_poly.pdbx_strand_id
1 'polypeptide(L)'
;MGFRFRKSVKIAPGIRVNFSKSGVSTSVGRRGATVNFSKRGTRVTAGIPGTGLSASKLYKAAPARPKTPPTKDDVIVSVVLGMLISGVVVFAASGAARFIAVLVFIGCVIILWSQRAKRPPPPPVILGPIGTQAPRSTSQETPSSSWQERADAVGALVHPGQSTPTARATTTPVTLGELRMQAGLQANVDGVPTYKLASQKDSLEVMAACAEAEANTYWAQPLGERQCAAPFYFERAAILYRKAKQHDDEVRICESWIAIDEDFANQTAALAGGTPSMPRSQAIHARIGKARSLRDKARQSAGSVATATSVNAQAAAVTPPSSPTEKS
;
A
#
# COMPACT_ATOMS: atom_id res chain seq x y z
N MET A 1 14.78 -35.71 -8.38
CA MET A 1 13.46 -35.73 -7.72
C MET A 1 12.82 -34.35 -7.85
N GLY A 2 11.88 -34.16 -8.79
CA GLY A 2 11.38 -32.82 -9.13
C GLY A 2 10.31 -32.31 -8.17
N PHE A 3 10.44 -31.05 -7.71
CA PHE A 3 9.42 -30.39 -6.90
C PHE A 3 8.10 -30.25 -7.66
N ARG A 4 7.00 -30.70 -7.04
CA ARG A 4 5.65 -30.67 -7.62
C ARG A 4 4.82 -29.59 -6.91
N PHE A 5 4.63 -28.44 -7.56
CA PHE A 5 3.80 -27.35 -7.02
C PHE A 5 2.30 -27.61 -7.28
N ARG A 6 1.53 -27.73 -6.19
CA ARG A 6 0.06 -27.75 -6.20
C ARG A 6 -0.44 -26.94 -5.01
N LYS A 7 -1.19 -25.88 -5.26
CA LYS A 7 -1.82 -25.05 -4.22
C LYS A 7 -3.33 -24.96 -4.47
N SER A 8 -4.16 -25.19 -3.45
CA SER A 8 -5.61 -25.04 -3.54
C SER A 8 -6.06 -24.00 -2.52
N VAL A 9 -6.81 -22.99 -2.96
CA VAL A 9 -7.28 -21.88 -2.11
C VAL A 9 -8.80 -21.85 -2.15
N LYS A 10 -9.42 -21.82 -0.97
CA LYS A 10 -10.88 -21.65 -0.82
C LYS A 10 -11.19 -20.15 -0.78
N ILE A 11 -11.99 -19.67 -1.72
CA ILE A 11 -12.36 -18.25 -1.82
C ILE A 11 -13.71 -17.99 -1.13
N ALA A 12 -14.65 -18.92 -1.29
CA ALA A 12 -15.99 -18.84 -0.73
C ALA A 12 -16.54 -20.24 -0.44
N PRO A 13 -17.62 -20.38 0.36
CA PRO A 13 -18.29 -21.67 0.56
C PRO A 13 -18.79 -22.23 -0.78
N GLY A 14 -18.14 -23.30 -1.24
CA GLY A 14 -18.42 -23.94 -2.54
C GLY A 14 -17.57 -23.45 -3.70
N ILE A 15 -16.63 -22.51 -3.50
CA ILE A 15 -15.72 -22.03 -4.55
C ILE A 15 -14.28 -22.28 -4.15
N ARG A 16 -13.56 -23.07 -4.95
CA ARG A 16 -12.14 -23.39 -4.77
C ARG A 16 -11.36 -23.10 -6.04
N VAL A 17 -10.14 -22.58 -5.88
CA VAL A 17 -9.22 -22.34 -7.00
C VAL A 17 -7.99 -23.21 -6.80
N ASN A 18 -7.67 -24.02 -7.82
CA ASN A 18 -6.52 -24.90 -7.84
C ASN A 18 -5.45 -24.35 -8.78
N PHE A 19 -4.28 -24.11 -8.23
CA PHE A 19 -3.07 -23.70 -8.91
C PHE A 19 -2.14 -24.91 -9.07
N SER A 20 -1.73 -25.18 -10.30
CA SER A 20 -0.86 -26.31 -10.66
C SER A 20 0.07 -25.93 -11.81
N LYS A 21 1.09 -26.75 -12.10
CA LYS A 21 1.95 -26.60 -13.30
C LYS A 21 1.16 -26.50 -14.61
N SER A 22 -0.03 -27.10 -14.68
CA SER A 22 -0.92 -27.06 -15.86
C SER A 22 -1.84 -25.82 -15.93
N GLY A 23 -1.77 -24.90 -14.96
CA GLY A 23 -2.56 -23.67 -14.92
C GLY A 23 -3.55 -23.60 -13.75
N VAL A 24 -4.37 -22.55 -13.80
CA VAL A 24 -5.43 -22.25 -12.82
C VAL A 24 -6.73 -22.95 -13.22
N SER A 25 -7.37 -23.62 -12.28
CA SER A 25 -8.72 -24.19 -12.45
C SER A 25 -9.61 -23.79 -11.30
N THR A 26 -10.89 -23.54 -11.58
CA THR A 26 -11.86 -23.12 -10.57
C THR A 26 -12.94 -24.19 -10.43
N SER A 27 -13.23 -24.56 -9.19
CA SER A 27 -14.25 -25.52 -8.81
C SER A 27 -15.37 -24.78 -8.11
N VAL A 28 -16.58 -24.82 -8.66
CA VAL A 28 -17.78 -24.16 -8.13
C VAL A 28 -18.83 -25.22 -7.86
N GLY A 29 -19.25 -25.40 -6.60
CA GLY A 29 -20.27 -26.38 -6.26
C GLY A 29 -20.37 -26.74 -4.78
N ARG A 30 -21.50 -27.36 -4.42
CA ARG A 30 -21.78 -27.94 -3.11
C ARG A 30 -21.79 -29.47 -3.20
N ARG A 31 -21.93 -30.17 -2.07
CA ARG A 31 -22.09 -31.64 -2.06
C ARG A 31 -23.29 -32.01 -2.95
N GLY A 32 -23.03 -32.78 -4.01
CA GLY A 32 -24.03 -33.24 -4.97
C GLY A 32 -24.08 -32.48 -6.30
N ALA A 33 -23.48 -31.29 -6.43
CA ALA A 33 -23.40 -30.57 -7.71
C ALA A 33 -22.11 -29.74 -7.77
N THR A 34 -21.16 -30.12 -8.63
CA THR A 34 -19.86 -29.46 -8.79
C THR A 34 -19.50 -29.25 -10.25
N VAL A 35 -19.10 -28.02 -10.57
CA VAL A 35 -18.59 -27.61 -11.88
C VAL A 35 -17.12 -27.25 -11.74
N ASN A 36 -16.26 -27.89 -12.53
CA ASN A 36 -14.83 -27.63 -12.57
C ASN A 36 -14.45 -27.01 -13.91
N PHE A 37 -13.99 -25.76 -13.90
CA PHE A 37 -13.48 -25.06 -15.06
C PHE A 37 -11.96 -25.23 -15.13
N SER A 38 -11.47 -25.74 -16.25
CA SER A 38 -10.03 -25.93 -16.49
C SER A 38 -9.67 -25.69 -17.95
N LYS A 39 -8.38 -25.55 -18.24
CA LYS A 39 -7.87 -25.45 -19.62
C LYS A 39 -8.27 -26.66 -20.50
N ARG A 40 -8.57 -27.81 -19.91
CA ARG A 40 -9.00 -29.03 -20.61
C ARG A 40 -10.51 -29.05 -20.90
N GLY A 41 -11.26 -28.08 -20.39
CA GLY A 41 -12.71 -28.00 -20.49
C GLY A 41 -13.42 -27.90 -19.14
N THR A 42 -14.74 -27.88 -19.19
CA THR A 42 -15.64 -27.76 -18.05
C THR A 42 -16.20 -29.13 -17.67
N ARG A 43 -15.85 -29.64 -16.48
CA ARG A 43 -16.40 -30.89 -15.95
C ARG A 43 -17.56 -30.59 -15.02
N VAL A 44 -18.76 -31.02 -15.39
CA VAL A 44 -19.96 -30.93 -14.55
C VAL A 44 -20.19 -32.30 -13.91
N THR A 45 -20.36 -32.31 -12.60
CA THR A 45 -20.66 -33.50 -11.80
C THR A 45 -21.93 -33.25 -11.00
N ALA A 46 -22.94 -34.08 -11.20
CA ALA A 46 -24.19 -34.06 -10.46
C ALA A 46 -24.42 -35.43 -9.82
N GLY A 47 -24.79 -35.47 -8.55
CA GLY A 47 -24.99 -36.72 -7.82
C GLY A 47 -25.84 -36.50 -6.57
N ILE A 48 -26.55 -37.53 -6.17
CA ILE A 48 -27.44 -37.45 -5.01
C ILE A 48 -26.62 -37.79 -3.76
N PRO A 49 -26.41 -36.82 -2.85
CA PRO A 49 -25.58 -37.04 -1.66
C PRO A 49 -26.17 -38.14 -0.78
N GLY A 50 -25.35 -39.10 -0.36
CA GLY A 50 -25.77 -40.21 0.50
C GLY A 50 -26.21 -41.48 -0.23
N THR A 51 -26.39 -41.45 -1.56
CA THR A 51 -26.86 -42.62 -2.35
C THR A 51 -25.76 -43.31 -3.15
N GLY A 52 -24.55 -42.74 -3.21
CA GLY A 52 -23.45 -43.24 -4.06
C GLY A 52 -23.61 -43.00 -5.56
N LEU A 53 -24.76 -42.48 -6.01
CA LEU A 53 -25.03 -42.21 -7.43
C LEU A 53 -24.50 -40.83 -7.83
N SER A 54 -23.55 -40.80 -8.77
CA SER A 54 -23.04 -39.56 -9.38
C SER A 54 -22.78 -39.73 -10.88
N ALA A 55 -23.20 -38.74 -11.66
CA ALA A 55 -22.92 -38.62 -13.08
C ALA A 55 -21.95 -37.45 -13.31
N SER A 56 -20.88 -37.69 -14.08
CA SER A 56 -19.94 -36.63 -14.46
C SER A 56 -19.77 -36.58 -15.97
N LYS A 57 -19.81 -35.38 -16.54
CA LYS A 57 -19.62 -35.13 -17.97
C LYS A 57 -18.58 -34.04 -18.18
N LEU A 58 -17.60 -34.32 -19.04
CA LEU A 58 -16.56 -33.37 -19.42
C LEU A 58 -16.93 -32.72 -20.76
N TYR A 59 -17.14 -31.41 -20.74
CA TYR A 59 -17.25 -30.60 -21.94
C TYR A 59 -15.84 -30.14 -22.32
N LYS A 60 -15.24 -30.78 -23.33
CA LYS A 60 -13.90 -30.40 -23.82
C LYS A 60 -13.97 -28.98 -24.39
N ALA A 61 -12.95 -28.17 -24.07
CA ALA A 61 -12.81 -26.88 -24.71
C ALA A 61 -12.56 -27.10 -26.22
N ALA A 62 -13.31 -26.42 -27.08
CA ALA A 62 -13.02 -26.37 -28.50
C ALA A 62 -11.59 -25.84 -28.72
N PRO A 63 -10.86 -26.29 -29.76
CA PRO A 63 -9.59 -25.65 -30.11
C PRO A 63 -9.84 -24.15 -30.23
N ALA A 64 -9.07 -23.36 -29.49
CA ALA A 64 -9.22 -21.91 -29.49
C ALA A 64 -9.06 -21.43 -30.94
N ARG A 65 -10.18 -21.05 -31.57
CA ARG A 65 -10.14 -20.28 -32.81
C ARG A 65 -9.27 -19.06 -32.51
N PRO A 66 -8.24 -18.75 -33.31
CA PRO A 66 -7.43 -17.56 -33.07
C PRO A 66 -8.41 -16.39 -33.04
N LYS A 67 -8.62 -15.80 -31.86
CA LYS A 67 -9.37 -14.55 -31.76
C LYS A 67 -8.49 -13.55 -32.47
N THR A 68 -8.93 -13.10 -33.65
CA THR A 68 -8.38 -11.90 -34.28
C THR A 68 -8.30 -10.85 -33.19
N PRO A 69 -7.15 -10.17 -33.01
CA PRO A 69 -7.05 -9.11 -32.03
C PRO A 69 -8.22 -8.14 -32.28
N PRO A 70 -8.98 -7.78 -31.24
CA PRO A 70 -10.11 -6.89 -31.42
C PRO A 70 -9.62 -5.63 -32.13
N THR A 71 -10.25 -5.30 -33.26
CA THR A 71 -9.97 -4.05 -33.96
C THR A 71 -10.26 -2.91 -33.00
N LYS A 72 -9.57 -1.77 -33.19
CA LYS A 72 -9.77 -0.59 -32.33
C LYS A 72 -11.25 -0.22 -32.23
N ASP A 73 -12.00 -0.47 -33.29
CA ASP A 73 -13.44 -0.23 -33.37
C ASP A 73 -14.24 -1.14 -32.42
N ASP A 74 -13.89 -2.42 -32.25
CA ASP A 74 -14.55 -3.33 -31.30
C ASP A 74 -14.32 -2.89 -29.84
N VAL A 75 -13.12 -2.37 -29.56
CA VAL A 75 -12.80 -1.82 -28.23
C VAL A 75 -13.59 -0.54 -27.99
N ILE A 76 -13.67 0.35 -28.98
CA ILE A 76 -14.42 1.59 -28.88
C ILE A 76 -15.92 1.30 -28.71
N VAL A 77 -16.49 0.40 -29.51
CA VAL A 77 -17.91 0.02 -29.44
C VAL A 77 -18.25 -0.60 -28.10
N SER A 78 -17.41 -1.50 -27.57
CA SER A 78 -17.67 -2.12 -26.26
C SER A 78 -17.58 -1.13 -25.09
N VAL A 79 -16.65 -0.16 -25.14
CA VAL A 79 -16.53 0.90 -24.14
C VAL A 79 -17.73 1.87 -24.22
N VAL A 80 -18.12 2.29 -25.42
CA VAL A 80 -19.27 3.19 -25.63
C VAL A 80 -20.57 2.51 -25.20
N LEU A 81 -20.77 1.24 -25.57
CA LEU A 81 -21.95 0.47 -25.15
C LEU A 81 -22.00 0.30 -23.63
N GLY A 82 -20.85 0.05 -23.00
CA GLY A 82 -20.73 0.00 -21.54
C GLY A 82 -21.06 1.35 -20.86
N MET A 83 -20.61 2.47 -21.42
CA MET A 83 -20.96 3.81 -20.94
C MET A 83 -22.45 4.12 -21.13
N LEU A 84 -23.06 3.70 -22.23
CA LEU A 84 -24.50 3.89 -22.46
C LEU A 84 -25.34 3.08 -21.48
N ILE A 85 -25.02 1.80 -21.28
CA ILE A 85 -25.75 0.94 -20.34
C ILE A 85 -25.60 1.46 -18.90
N SER A 86 -24.38 1.82 -18.49
CA SER A 86 -24.17 2.40 -17.15
C SER A 86 -24.88 3.75 -16.98
N GLY A 87 -24.91 4.58 -18.02
CA GLY A 87 -25.67 5.83 -18.03
C GLY A 87 -27.17 5.63 -17.82
N VAL A 88 -27.78 4.62 -18.47
CA VAL A 88 -29.21 4.27 -18.31
C VAL A 88 -29.48 3.77 -16.88
N VAL A 89 -28.60 2.95 -16.31
CA VAL A 89 -28.74 2.44 -14.93
C VAL A 89 -28.66 3.59 -13.91
N VAL A 90 -27.74 4.53 -14.10
CA VAL A 90 -27.60 5.71 -13.20
C VAL A 90 -28.79 6.67 -13.36
N PHE A 91 -29.29 6.86 -14.59
CA PHE A 91 -30.47 7.69 -14.88
C PHE A 91 -31.73 7.11 -14.22
N ALA A 92 -31.95 5.80 -14.33
CA ALA A 92 -33.08 5.10 -13.72
C ALA A 92 -33.04 5.13 -12.18
N ALA A 93 -31.84 5.11 -11.58
CA ALA A 93 -31.68 5.08 -10.13
C ALA A 93 -31.72 6.47 -9.45
N SER A 94 -31.40 7.55 -10.18
CA SER A 94 -31.07 8.84 -9.54
C SER A 94 -31.84 10.07 -10.06
N GLY A 95 -32.65 9.91 -11.12
CA GLY A 95 -33.42 11.00 -11.73
C GLY A 95 -32.57 11.99 -12.54
N ALA A 96 -33.23 12.75 -13.42
CA ALA A 96 -32.59 13.56 -14.47
C ALA A 96 -31.57 14.60 -13.96
N ALA A 97 -31.79 15.18 -12.77
CA ALA A 97 -30.92 16.21 -12.21
C ALA A 97 -29.48 15.71 -11.93
N ARG A 98 -29.34 14.47 -11.44
CA ARG A 98 -28.01 13.89 -11.14
C ARG A 98 -27.29 13.40 -12.39
N PHE A 99 -28.04 12.98 -13.41
CA PHE A 99 -27.47 12.60 -14.71
C PHE A 99 -26.93 13.82 -15.47
N ILE A 100 -27.67 14.93 -15.49
CA ILE A 100 -27.21 16.20 -16.08
C ILE A 100 -25.95 16.70 -15.37
N ALA A 101 -25.88 16.62 -14.04
CA ALA A 101 -24.68 17.01 -13.29
C ALA A 101 -23.43 16.17 -13.66
N VAL A 102 -23.60 14.87 -13.92
CA VAL A 102 -22.50 13.99 -14.37
C VAL A 102 -22.06 14.35 -15.79
N LEU A 103 -22.98 14.63 -16.70
CA LEU A 103 -22.63 15.07 -18.07
C LEU A 103 -21.90 16.41 -18.07
N VAL A 104 -22.34 17.36 -17.25
CA VAL A 104 -21.67 18.66 -17.09
C VAL A 104 -20.27 18.47 -16.50
N PHE A 105 -20.11 17.59 -15.52
CA PHE A 105 -18.80 17.29 -14.94
C PHE A 105 -17.83 16.68 -15.96
N ILE A 106 -18.29 15.70 -16.74
CA ILE A 106 -17.48 15.07 -17.80
C ILE A 106 -17.10 16.11 -18.87
N GLY A 107 -18.04 16.95 -19.30
CA GLY A 107 -17.77 18.06 -20.21
C GLY A 107 -16.72 19.04 -19.65
N CYS A 108 -16.82 19.39 -18.36
CA CYS A 108 -15.87 20.26 -17.69
C CYS A 108 -14.45 19.66 -17.66
N VAL A 109 -14.33 18.35 -17.40
CA VAL A 109 -13.05 17.64 -17.42
C VAL A 109 -12.43 17.63 -18.82
N ILE A 110 -13.22 17.39 -19.87
CA ILE A 110 -12.75 17.41 -21.26
C ILE A 110 -12.26 18.82 -21.66
N ILE A 111 -13.00 19.86 -21.28
CA ILE A 111 -12.61 21.25 -21.53
C ILE A 111 -11.29 21.57 -20.81
N LEU A 112 -11.16 21.22 -19.52
CA LEU A 112 -9.92 21.42 -18.76
C LEU A 112 -8.73 20.64 -19.33
N TRP A 113 -8.96 19.43 -19.86
CA TRP A 113 -7.95 18.64 -20.55
C TRP A 113 -7.51 19.31 -21.87
N SER A 114 -8.45 19.83 -22.65
CA SER A 114 -8.15 20.56 -23.89
C SER A 114 -7.36 21.86 -23.62
N GLN A 115 -7.59 22.49 -22.46
CA GLN A 115 -6.83 23.68 -22.04
C GLN A 115 -5.41 23.33 -21.58
N ARG A 116 -5.17 22.13 -21.06
CA ARG A 116 -3.83 21.67 -20.68
C ARG A 116 -2.93 21.43 -21.89
N ALA A 117 -3.51 21.01 -23.02
CA ALA A 117 -2.80 20.82 -24.29
C ALA A 117 -2.35 22.13 -24.97
N LYS A 118 -2.88 23.29 -24.54
CA LYS A 118 -2.54 24.62 -25.08
C LYS A 118 -1.45 25.35 -24.28
N ARG A 119 -0.87 24.74 -23.25
CA ARG A 119 0.24 25.37 -22.51
C ARG A 119 1.52 25.29 -23.35
N PRO A 120 2.17 26.42 -23.69
CA PRO A 120 3.41 26.40 -24.44
C PRO A 120 4.51 25.68 -23.64
N PRO A 121 5.45 24.99 -24.30
CA PRO A 121 6.56 24.35 -23.62
C PRO A 121 7.40 25.38 -22.86
N PRO A 122 7.98 25.02 -21.70
CA PRO A 122 8.87 25.92 -20.97
C PRO A 122 10.09 26.27 -21.82
N PRO A 123 10.62 27.51 -21.72
CA PRO A 123 11.79 27.92 -22.48
C PRO A 123 13.02 27.10 -22.07
N PRO A 124 13.94 26.80 -23.01
CA PRO A 124 15.18 26.11 -22.69
C PRO A 124 16.05 26.96 -21.76
N VAL A 125 16.54 26.33 -20.70
CA VAL A 125 17.50 26.91 -19.76
C VAL A 125 18.84 27.08 -20.49
N ILE A 126 19.26 28.32 -20.69
CA ILE A 126 20.57 28.67 -21.26
C ILE A 126 21.63 28.49 -20.15
N LEU A 127 22.43 27.43 -20.25
CA LEU A 127 23.66 27.27 -19.48
C LEU A 127 24.72 28.23 -20.04
N GLY A 128 25.17 29.17 -19.21
CA GLY A 128 26.28 30.07 -19.53
C GLY A 128 27.61 29.33 -19.72
N PRO A 129 28.63 29.98 -20.31
CA PRO A 129 29.86 29.33 -20.73
C PRO A 129 30.67 28.87 -19.52
N ILE A 130 30.93 27.56 -19.47
CA ILE A 130 31.87 26.93 -18.54
C ILE A 130 33.26 27.46 -18.89
N GLY A 131 33.87 28.14 -17.92
CA GLY A 131 35.24 28.62 -18.01
C GLY A 131 36.19 27.49 -18.37
N THR A 132 37.04 27.79 -19.34
CA THR A 132 38.15 26.99 -19.84
C THR A 132 39.03 26.55 -18.67
N GLN A 133 38.92 25.28 -18.26
CA GLN A 133 40.00 24.62 -17.52
C GLN A 133 40.73 23.70 -18.49
N ALA A 134 42.04 23.90 -18.56
CA ALA A 134 42.99 23.21 -19.41
C ALA A 134 42.95 21.68 -19.22
N PRO A 135 43.32 20.89 -20.24
CA PRO A 135 43.28 19.44 -20.17
C PRO A 135 44.23 18.93 -19.08
N ARG A 136 43.66 18.43 -17.98
CA ARG A 136 44.39 17.65 -16.98
C ARG A 136 44.69 16.28 -17.60
N SER A 137 45.98 15.99 -17.71
CA SER A 137 46.58 14.77 -18.24
C SER A 137 45.83 13.50 -17.82
N THR A 138 45.36 12.76 -18.82
CA THR A 138 44.85 11.40 -18.70
C THR A 138 46.02 10.46 -18.39
N SER A 139 46.33 10.23 -17.12
CA SER A 139 47.09 9.07 -16.70
C SER A 139 46.14 7.87 -16.70
N GLN A 140 46.32 6.97 -17.67
CA GLN A 140 45.74 5.63 -17.64
C GLN A 140 46.30 4.91 -16.40
N GLU A 141 45.46 4.69 -15.39
CA GLU A 141 45.70 3.64 -14.41
C GLU A 141 45.16 2.33 -14.99
N THR A 142 46.08 1.42 -15.23
CA THR A 142 45.84 0.00 -15.47
C THR A 142 45.05 -0.60 -14.29
N PRO A 143 44.07 -1.48 -14.53
CA PRO A 143 43.39 -2.19 -13.45
C PRO A 143 44.40 -3.10 -12.77
N SER A 144 44.84 -2.72 -11.57
CA SER A 144 45.69 -3.56 -10.73
C SER A 144 44.92 -4.80 -10.29
N SER A 145 45.60 -5.93 -10.31
CA SER A 145 45.18 -7.31 -9.98
C SER A 145 44.71 -7.53 -8.53
N SER A 146 44.30 -6.48 -7.83
CA SER A 146 44.00 -6.48 -6.39
C SER A 146 42.60 -6.95 -6.02
N TRP A 147 41.71 -7.18 -7.01
CA TRP A 147 40.37 -7.75 -6.79
C TRP A 147 40.33 -9.27 -6.88
N GLN A 148 41.31 -9.91 -7.54
CA GLN A 148 41.40 -11.37 -7.63
C GLN A 148 42.14 -11.98 -6.43
N GLU A 149 43.23 -11.35 -5.94
CA GLU A 149 43.92 -11.80 -4.72
C GLU A 149 43.07 -11.71 -3.44
N ARG A 150 42.11 -10.77 -3.39
CA ARG A 150 41.19 -10.63 -2.24
C ARG A 150 40.09 -11.69 -2.21
N ALA A 151 39.74 -12.30 -3.35
CA ALA A 151 38.78 -13.40 -3.40
C ALA A 151 39.43 -14.73 -2.96
N ASP A 152 40.70 -14.94 -3.31
CA ASP A 152 41.42 -16.16 -2.96
C ASP A 152 41.84 -16.20 -1.47
N ALA A 153 42.06 -15.03 -0.84
CA ALA A 153 42.37 -14.94 0.59
C ALA A 153 41.19 -15.30 1.53
N VAL A 154 39.94 -15.13 1.08
CA VAL A 154 38.74 -15.49 1.86
C VAL A 154 38.41 -16.98 1.72
N GLY A 155 38.85 -17.63 0.62
CA GLY A 155 38.73 -19.07 0.41
C GLY A 155 39.73 -19.92 1.21
N ALA A 156 40.83 -19.34 1.69
CA ALA A 156 41.96 -20.07 2.29
C ALA A 156 41.91 -20.26 3.82
N LEU A 157 40.83 -19.85 4.50
CA LEU A 157 40.65 -20.03 5.96
C LEU A 157 39.70 -21.18 6.34
N VAL A 158 39.41 -22.10 5.41
CA VAL A 158 38.69 -23.36 5.71
C VAL A 158 39.69 -24.51 5.67
N HIS A 159 40.29 -24.83 6.82
CA HIS A 159 41.04 -26.06 6.99
C HIS A 159 40.09 -27.27 7.00
N PRO A 160 40.32 -28.31 6.18
CA PRO A 160 39.63 -29.59 6.34
C PRO A 160 40.33 -30.38 7.46
N GLY A 161 39.58 -30.71 8.51
CA GLY A 161 40.00 -31.74 9.47
C GLY A 161 40.38 -31.22 10.86
N GLN A 162 39.38 -30.91 11.67
CA GLN A 162 39.41 -31.23 13.09
C GLN A 162 38.06 -31.81 13.49
N SER A 163 38.02 -33.14 13.64
CA SER A 163 36.95 -33.85 14.33
C SER A 163 37.09 -33.63 15.83
N THR A 164 36.32 -32.70 16.39
CA THR A 164 36.05 -32.64 17.83
C THR A 164 34.68 -33.27 18.12
N PRO A 165 34.51 -33.92 19.29
CA PRO A 165 33.47 -34.92 19.50
C PRO A 165 32.09 -34.28 19.50
N THR A 166 31.16 -34.96 18.85
CA THR A 166 29.73 -34.67 18.82
C THR A 166 29.14 -34.71 20.23
N ALA A 167 29.25 -33.59 20.96
CA ALA A 167 28.22 -33.24 21.92
C ALA A 167 27.03 -32.75 21.09
N ARG A 168 25.98 -33.58 21.04
CA ARG A 168 24.70 -33.28 20.40
C ARG A 168 24.09 -32.07 21.12
N ALA A 169 24.50 -30.87 20.76
CA ALA A 169 23.80 -29.66 21.11
C ALA A 169 22.42 -29.77 20.46
N THR A 170 21.40 -29.88 21.30
CA THR A 170 20.01 -29.71 20.92
C THR A 170 19.85 -28.29 20.38
N THR A 171 20.18 -28.05 19.11
CA THR A 171 19.86 -26.80 18.42
C THR A 171 18.35 -26.78 18.24
N THR A 172 17.66 -26.24 19.24
CA THR A 172 16.29 -25.76 19.06
C THR A 172 16.32 -24.80 17.86
N PRO A 173 15.44 -24.96 16.87
CA PRO A 173 15.39 -24.05 15.74
C PRO A 173 15.06 -22.66 16.29
N VAL A 174 16.04 -21.75 16.27
CA VAL A 174 15.85 -20.35 16.69
C VAL A 174 14.76 -19.76 15.79
N THR A 175 13.68 -19.28 16.39
CA THR A 175 12.57 -18.73 15.62
C THR A 175 12.96 -17.39 14.98
N LEU A 176 12.31 -17.02 13.87
CA LEU A 176 12.54 -15.71 13.24
C LEU A 176 12.29 -14.54 14.22
N GLY A 177 11.39 -14.75 15.20
CA GLY A 177 11.16 -13.79 16.28
C GLY A 177 12.34 -13.68 17.25
N GLU A 178 12.92 -14.81 17.66
CA GLU A 178 14.13 -14.83 18.51
C GLU A 178 15.32 -14.17 17.81
N LEU A 179 15.52 -14.41 16.51
CA LEU A 179 16.57 -13.75 15.74
C LEU A 179 16.36 -12.23 15.65
N ARG A 180 15.12 -11.78 15.41
CA ARG A 180 14.78 -10.35 15.40
C ARG A 180 14.99 -9.69 16.76
N MET A 181 14.64 -10.38 17.83
CA MET A 181 14.86 -9.91 19.20
C MET A 181 16.35 -9.79 19.52
N GLN A 182 17.16 -10.81 19.17
CA GLN A 182 18.62 -10.79 19.35
C GLN A 182 19.31 -9.70 18.51
N ALA A 183 18.78 -9.40 17.32
CA ALA A 183 19.29 -8.35 16.45
C ALA A 183 18.77 -6.93 16.79
N GLY A 184 17.95 -6.77 17.83
CA GLY A 184 17.36 -5.46 18.18
C GLY A 184 16.38 -4.91 17.14
N LEU A 185 15.89 -5.76 16.23
CA LEU A 185 14.99 -5.40 15.13
C LEU A 185 13.51 -5.47 15.51
N GLN A 186 13.21 -5.79 16.76
CA GLN A 186 11.86 -5.99 17.24
C GLN A 186 11.35 -4.75 17.97
N ALA A 187 10.32 -4.12 17.41
CA ALA A 187 9.64 -3.00 18.05
C ALA A 187 8.92 -3.47 19.31
N ASN A 188 9.17 -2.76 20.41
CA ASN A 188 8.60 -3.03 21.72
C ASN A 188 7.98 -1.74 22.30
N VAL A 189 6.85 -1.90 22.98
CA VAL A 189 6.23 -0.87 23.83
C VAL A 189 6.33 -1.37 25.26
N ASP A 190 7.02 -0.64 26.13
CA ASP A 190 7.24 -1.02 27.54
C ASP A 190 7.82 -2.44 27.71
N GLY A 191 8.75 -2.82 26.82
CA GLY A 191 9.35 -4.16 26.80
C GLY A 191 8.45 -5.25 26.21
N VAL A 192 7.22 -4.94 25.84
CA VAL A 192 6.29 -5.87 25.19
C VAL A 192 6.38 -5.74 23.67
N PRO A 193 6.62 -6.83 22.93
CA PRO A 193 6.61 -6.80 21.48
C PRO A 193 5.28 -6.30 20.89
N THR A 194 5.34 -5.41 19.90
CA THR A 194 4.15 -4.78 19.29
C THR A 194 3.11 -5.82 18.83
N TYR A 195 3.55 -6.95 18.25
CA TYR A 195 2.65 -8.00 17.76
C TYR A 195 1.78 -8.63 18.86
N LYS A 196 2.22 -8.62 20.13
CA LYS A 196 1.41 -9.09 21.27
C LYS A 196 0.32 -8.10 21.64
N LEU A 197 0.50 -6.83 21.30
CA LEU A 197 -0.45 -5.74 21.56
C LEU A 197 -1.47 -5.57 20.43
N ALA A 198 -1.34 -6.30 19.33
CA ALA A 198 -2.25 -6.22 18.18
C ALA A 198 -3.71 -6.57 18.52
N SER A 199 -3.98 -7.28 19.62
CA SER A 199 -5.33 -7.54 20.12
C SER A 199 -6.01 -6.27 20.67
N GLN A 200 -5.24 -5.31 21.19
CA GLN A 200 -5.71 -4.04 21.74
C GLN A 200 -5.93 -2.97 20.66
N LYS A 201 -6.32 -3.42 19.45
CA LYS A 201 -6.48 -2.63 18.22
C LYS A 201 -7.45 -1.45 18.28
N ASP A 202 -8.27 -1.38 19.33
CA ASP A 202 -9.27 -0.34 19.54
C ASP A 202 -8.85 0.67 20.61
N SER A 203 -7.69 0.47 21.27
CA SER A 203 -7.07 1.46 22.15
C SER A 203 -6.21 2.43 21.34
N LEU A 204 -6.51 3.73 21.41
CA LEU A 204 -5.77 4.76 20.70
C LEU A 204 -4.33 4.84 21.20
N GLU A 205 -4.16 4.88 22.51
CA GLU A 205 -2.86 4.99 23.17
C GLU A 205 -1.94 3.83 22.78
N VAL A 206 -2.44 2.59 22.84
CA VAL A 206 -1.64 1.40 22.53
C VAL A 206 -1.26 1.36 21.04
N MET A 207 -2.18 1.70 20.14
CA MET A 207 -1.88 1.70 18.70
C MET A 207 -0.93 2.84 18.31
N ALA A 208 -1.06 4.01 18.93
CA ALA A 208 -0.13 5.13 18.74
C ALA A 208 1.28 4.77 19.25
N ALA A 209 1.38 4.21 20.46
CA ALA A 209 2.66 3.74 21.01
C ALA A 209 3.30 2.65 20.16
N CYS A 210 2.52 1.69 19.65
CA CYS A 210 3.03 0.67 18.74
C CYS A 210 3.55 1.26 17.43
N ALA A 211 2.82 2.22 16.84
CA ALA A 211 3.25 2.87 15.61
C ALA A 211 4.55 3.67 15.80
N GLU A 212 4.68 4.36 16.93
CA GLU A 212 5.88 5.10 17.28
C GLU A 212 7.07 4.15 17.53
N ALA A 213 6.88 3.06 18.26
CA ALA A 213 7.91 2.05 18.48
C ALA A 213 8.39 1.44 17.14
N GLU A 214 7.47 1.14 16.22
CA GLU A 214 7.78 0.64 14.88
C GLU A 214 8.55 1.67 14.05
N ALA A 215 8.16 2.95 14.09
CA ALA A 215 8.88 4.02 13.42
C ALA A 215 10.29 4.18 13.97
N ASN A 216 10.45 4.22 15.29
CA ASN A 216 11.75 4.35 15.94
C ASN A 216 12.66 3.16 15.61
N THR A 217 12.11 1.94 15.64
CA THR A 217 12.84 0.72 15.26
C THR A 217 13.23 0.74 13.79
N TYR A 218 12.39 1.27 12.91
CA TYR A 218 12.69 1.44 11.50
C TYR A 218 13.86 2.40 11.29
N TRP A 219 13.81 3.60 11.86
CA TRP A 219 14.82 4.64 11.66
C TRP A 219 16.14 4.35 12.39
N ALA A 220 16.12 3.55 13.45
CA ALA A 220 17.33 3.09 14.15
C ALA A 220 18.16 2.08 13.33
N GLN A 221 17.57 1.45 12.29
CA GLN A 221 18.28 0.52 11.43
C GLN A 221 19.25 1.23 10.48
N PRO A 222 20.39 0.59 10.13
CA PRO A 222 21.37 1.16 9.22
C PRO A 222 20.75 1.43 7.84
N LEU A 223 21.20 2.52 7.21
CA LEU A 223 20.74 2.93 5.90
C LEU A 223 21.07 1.84 4.86
N GLY A 224 20.08 1.42 4.07
CA GLY A 224 20.27 0.39 3.04
C GLY A 224 19.85 -1.02 3.46
N GLU A 225 19.70 -1.28 4.76
CA GLU A 225 19.32 -2.59 5.32
C GLU A 225 17.99 -2.55 6.10
N ARG A 226 17.26 -1.44 6.04
CA ARG A 226 16.04 -1.25 6.83
C ARG A 226 14.96 -2.24 6.42
N GLN A 227 14.34 -2.88 7.40
CA GLN A 227 13.17 -3.72 7.24
C GLN A 227 11.90 -2.87 7.35
N CYS A 228 11.01 -2.98 6.37
CA CYS A 228 9.74 -2.26 6.35
C CYS A 228 8.95 -2.44 7.66
N ALA A 229 8.54 -1.31 8.25
CA ALA A 229 7.73 -1.29 9.46
C ALA A 229 6.32 -1.85 9.20
N ALA A 230 5.61 -2.26 10.26
CA ALA A 230 4.26 -2.80 10.11
C ALA A 230 3.21 -1.69 9.87
N PRO A 231 2.53 -1.61 8.69
CA PRO A 231 1.54 -0.56 8.40
C PRO A 231 0.30 -0.61 9.30
N PHE A 232 0.05 -1.75 9.94
CA PHE A 232 -1.18 -2.01 10.71
C PHE A 232 -1.39 -1.01 11.84
N TYR A 233 -0.34 -0.69 12.61
CA TYR A 233 -0.47 0.21 13.77
C TYR A 233 -0.71 1.65 13.33
N PHE A 234 -0.01 2.11 12.29
CA PHE A 234 -0.22 3.43 11.68
C PHE A 234 -1.65 3.59 11.16
N GLU A 235 -2.16 2.60 10.42
CA GLU A 235 -3.53 2.60 9.91
C GLU A 235 -4.55 2.68 11.06
N ARG A 236 -4.37 1.84 12.09
CA ARG A 236 -5.27 1.79 13.24
C ARG A 236 -5.24 3.07 14.06
N ALA A 237 -4.07 3.60 14.37
CA ALA A 237 -3.93 4.85 15.10
C ALA A 237 -4.53 6.02 14.32
N ALA A 238 -4.32 6.11 13.00
CA ALA A 238 -4.94 7.13 12.16
C ALA A 238 -6.48 7.06 12.16
N ILE A 239 -7.07 5.85 12.16
CA ILE A 239 -8.52 5.67 12.32
C ILE A 239 -8.98 6.21 13.68
N LEU A 240 -8.27 5.87 14.76
CA LEU A 240 -8.65 6.23 16.12
C LEU A 240 -8.50 7.74 16.37
N TYR A 241 -7.43 8.37 15.89
CA TYR A 241 -7.25 9.83 15.94
C TYR A 241 -8.39 10.57 15.24
N ARG A 242 -8.84 10.08 14.08
CA ARG A 242 -10.02 10.64 13.41
C ARG A 242 -11.28 10.54 14.27
N LYS A 243 -11.51 9.40 14.92
CA LYS A 243 -12.66 9.20 15.81
C LYS A 243 -12.59 10.12 17.03
N ALA A 244 -11.39 10.39 17.54
CA ALA A 244 -11.12 11.34 18.62
C ALA A 244 -11.13 12.82 18.18
N LYS A 245 -11.32 13.12 16.88
CA LYS A 245 -11.22 14.46 16.29
C LYS A 245 -9.85 15.12 16.48
N GLN A 246 -8.81 14.34 16.75
CA GLN A 246 -7.42 14.77 16.84
C GLN A 246 -6.80 14.77 15.44
N HIS A 247 -7.17 15.77 14.63
CA HIS A 247 -6.81 15.82 13.22
C HIS A 247 -5.33 16.11 12.97
N ASP A 248 -4.66 16.84 13.88
CA ASP A 248 -3.21 17.07 13.81
C ASP A 248 -2.44 15.75 13.96
N ASP A 249 -2.80 14.94 14.95
CA ASP A 249 -2.17 13.65 15.20
C ASP A 249 -2.46 12.62 14.10
N GLU A 250 -3.68 12.63 13.55
CA GLU A 250 -4.02 11.83 12.37
C GLU A 250 -3.08 12.12 11.20
N VAL A 251 -2.80 13.40 10.92
CA VAL A 251 -1.89 13.81 9.85
C VAL A 251 -0.46 13.37 10.17
N ARG A 252 0.01 13.64 11.38
CA ARG A 252 1.36 13.30 11.84
C ARG A 252 1.68 11.81 11.67
N ILE A 253 0.75 10.93 12.08
CA ILE A 253 1.00 9.49 11.99
C ILE A 253 0.93 8.97 10.55
N CYS A 254 0.08 9.57 9.70
CA CYS A 254 0.05 9.23 8.28
C CYS A 254 1.35 9.67 7.58
N GLU A 255 1.85 10.86 7.89
CA GLU A 255 3.12 11.37 7.34
C GLU A 255 4.32 10.55 7.80
N SER A 256 4.34 10.13 9.08
CA SER A 256 5.36 9.21 9.60
C SER A 256 5.40 7.90 8.82
N TRP A 257 4.24 7.28 8.53
CA TRP A 257 4.19 6.08 7.69
C TRP A 257 4.66 6.35 6.25
N ILE A 258 4.19 7.44 5.63
CA ILE A 258 4.55 7.76 4.24
C ILE A 258 6.06 7.93 4.11
N ALA A 259 6.72 8.57 5.07
CA ALA A 259 8.18 8.69 5.08
C ALA A 259 8.90 7.34 5.13
N ILE A 260 8.39 6.39 5.94
CA ILE A 260 8.91 5.02 6.02
C ILE A 260 8.69 4.27 4.69
N ASP A 261 7.50 4.38 4.12
CA ASP A 261 7.12 3.71 2.87
C ASP A 261 7.96 4.21 1.68
N GLU A 262 8.18 5.53 1.59
CA GLU A 262 9.02 6.14 0.56
C GLU A 262 10.50 5.76 0.73
N ASP A 263 11.05 5.82 1.94
CA ASP A 263 12.43 5.42 2.22
C ASP A 263 12.66 3.93 1.88
N PHE A 264 11.75 3.06 2.31
CA PHE A 264 11.82 1.63 2.00
C PHE A 264 11.68 1.35 0.50
N ALA A 265 10.76 2.04 -0.18
CA ALA A 265 10.60 1.92 -1.62
C ALA A 265 11.88 2.33 -2.36
N ASN A 266 12.53 3.43 -1.94
CA ASN A 266 13.78 3.89 -2.51
C ASN A 266 14.92 2.88 -2.27
N GLN A 267 15.01 2.31 -1.06
CA GLN A 267 15.99 1.27 -0.74
C GLN A 267 15.80 0.02 -1.62
N THR A 268 14.56 -0.44 -1.81
CA THR A 268 14.28 -1.65 -2.63
C THR A 268 14.43 -1.39 -4.13
N ALA A 269 14.17 -0.18 -4.60
CA ALA A 269 14.43 0.23 -5.98
C ALA A 269 15.94 0.21 -6.28
N ALA A 270 16.78 0.63 -5.31
CA ALA A 270 18.23 0.56 -5.42
C ALA A 270 18.76 -0.89 -5.48
N LEU A 271 18.05 -1.85 -4.89
CA LEU A 271 18.42 -3.28 -4.84
C LEU A 271 17.97 -4.09 -6.08
N ALA A 272 17.60 -3.43 -7.18
CA ALA A 272 17.26 -4.04 -8.48
C ALA A 272 16.11 -5.09 -8.46
N GLY A 273 15.24 -5.07 -7.44
CA GLY A 273 14.21 -6.09 -7.22
C GLY A 273 12.79 -5.58 -6.97
N GLY A 274 12.56 -4.27 -6.91
CA GLY A 274 11.25 -3.59 -6.82
C GLY A 274 10.13 -4.38 -6.11
N THR A 275 9.95 -4.19 -4.81
CA THR A 275 8.86 -4.87 -4.08
C THR A 275 7.55 -4.11 -4.30
N PRO A 276 6.47 -4.74 -4.82
CA PRO A 276 5.19 -4.06 -4.98
C PRO A 276 4.63 -3.57 -3.64
N SER A 277 4.13 -2.33 -3.63
CA SER A 277 3.50 -1.68 -2.46
C SER A 277 2.44 -2.57 -1.81
N MET A 278 2.55 -2.76 -0.49
CA MET A 278 1.63 -3.60 0.29
C MET A 278 0.20 -3.04 0.26
N PRO A 279 -0.87 -3.85 0.10
CA PRO A 279 -2.25 -3.36 0.02
C PRO A 279 -2.71 -2.49 1.21
N ARG A 280 -2.16 -2.71 2.41
CA ARG A 280 -2.45 -1.86 3.58
C ARG A 280 -1.77 -0.49 3.53
N SER A 281 -0.63 -0.36 2.85
CA SER A 281 0.05 0.94 2.65
C SER A 281 -0.87 1.91 1.89
N GLN A 282 -1.62 1.41 0.90
CA GLN A 282 -2.52 2.22 0.07
C GLN A 282 -3.63 2.92 0.87
N ALA A 283 -4.09 2.34 1.98
CA ALA A 283 -5.15 2.93 2.80
C ALA A 283 -4.70 4.23 3.50
N ILE A 284 -3.42 4.31 3.89
CA ILE A 284 -2.83 5.49 4.54
C ILE A 284 -2.60 6.59 3.49
N HIS A 285 -2.09 6.22 2.31
CA HIS A 285 -1.94 7.14 1.16
C HIS A 285 -3.27 7.77 0.72
N ALA A 286 -4.36 6.99 0.70
CA ALA A 286 -5.69 7.53 0.39
C ALA A 286 -6.26 8.42 1.51
N ARG A 287 -5.78 8.28 2.75
CA ARG A 287 -6.31 8.95 3.94
C ARG A 287 -5.77 10.37 4.12
N ILE A 288 -4.48 10.59 3.83
CA ILE A 288 -3.75 11.82 4.17
C ILE A 288 -4.42 13.09 3.63
N GLY A 289 -4.92 13.07 2.38
CA GLY A 289 -5.55 14.23 1.77
C GLY A 289 -6.79 14.71 2.52
N LYS A 290 -7.64 13.76 2.96
CA LYS A 290 -8.83 14.08 3.77
C LYS A 290 -8.46 14.46 5.20
N ALA A 291 -7.41 13.86 5.77
CA ALA A 291 -6.94 14.21 7.11
C ALA A 291 -6.46 15.68 7.17
N ARG A 292 -5.66 16.10 6.17
CA ARG A 292 -5.19 17.49 6.04
C ARG A 292 -6.35 18.48 5.91
N SER A 293 -7.33 18.21 5.06
CA SER A 293 -8.47 19.12 4.90
C SER A 293 -9.33 19.25 6.17
N LEU A 294 -9.52 18.16 6.92
CA LEU A 294 -10.23 18.19 8.20
C LEU A 294 -9.46 18.98 9.26
N ARG A 295 -8.14 18.81 9.34
CA ARG A 295 -7.26 19.59 10.22
C ARG A 295 -7.33 21.07 9.91
N ASP A 296 -7.22 21.43 8.63
CA ASP A 296 -7.23 22.84 8.21
C ASP A 296 -8.59 23.49 8.49
N LYS A 297 -9.70 22.77 8.26
CA LYS A 297 -11.05 23.22 8.63
C LYS A 297 -11.19 23.40 10.15
N ALA A 298 -10.66 22.47 10.95
CA ALA A 298 -10.69 22.58 12.41
C ALA A 298 -9.91 23.80 12.90
N ARG A 299 -8.71 24.05 12.34
CA ARG A 299 -7.89 25.23 12.65
C ARG A 299 -8.58 26.54 12.27
N GLN A 300 -9.22 26.61 11.11
CA GLN A 300 -10.00 27.79 10.69
C GLN A 300 -11.16 28.06 11.65
N SER A 301 -11.89 27.03 12.07
CA SER A 301 -12.97 27.18 13.04
C SER A 301 -12.45 27.68 14.40
N ALA A 302 -11.33 27.13 14.91
CA ALA A 302 -10.72 27.58 16.15
C ALA A 302 -10.20 29.03 16.06
N GLY A 303 -9.58 29.41 14.95
CA GLY A 303 -9.12 30.78 14.70
C GLY A 303 -10.27 31.77 14.65
N SER A 304 -11.37 31.44 13.98
CA SER A 304 -12.56 32.31 13.93
C SER A 304 -13.18 32.56 15.31
N VAL A 305 -13.18 31.54 16.18
CA VAL A 305 -13.67 31.66 17.57
C VAL A 305 -12.72 32.52 18.42
N ALA A 306 -11.41 32.36 18.25
CA ALA A 306 -10.42 33.19 18.94
C ALA A 306 -10.54 34.67 18.56
N THR A 307 -10.70 34.97 17.25
CA THR A 307 -10.92 36.34 16.76
C THR A 307 -12.25 36.92 17.24
N ALA A 308 -13.34 36.14 17.25
CA ALA A 308 -14.63 36.60 17.78
C ALA A 308 -14.55 36.89 19.29
N THR A 309 -13.82 36.07 20.04
CA THR A 309 -13.62 36.24 21.49
C THR A 309 -12.80 37.51 21.80
N SER A 310 -11.74 37.77 21.02
CA SER A 310 -10.92 38.97 21.21
C SER A 310 -11.66 40.27 20.86
N VAL A 311 -12.49 40.26 19.81
CA VAL A 311 -13.32 41.41 19.42
C VAL A 311 -14.37 41.70 20.49
N ASN A 312 -15.01 40.68 21.06
CA ASN A 312 -16.01 40.86 22.12
C ASN A 312 -15.38 41.34 23.44
N ALA A 313 -14.17 40.87 23.77
CA ALA A 313 -13.41 41.35 24.92
C ALA A 313 -12.98 42.83 24.77
N GLN A 314 -12.62 43.25 23.56
CA GLN A 314 -12.33 44.67 23.27
C GLN A 314 -13.59 45.54 23.30
N ALA A 315 -14.74 45.03 22.85
CA ALA A 315 -16.01 45.76 22.93
C ALA A 315 -16.48 45.96 24.39
N ALA A 316 -16.26 44.97 25.27
CA ALA A 316 -16.60 45.06 26.69
C ALA A 316 -15.70 46.05 27.47
N ALA A 317 -14.46 46.27 27.03
CA ALA A 317 -13.53 47.22 27.65
C ALA A 317 -13.83 48.70 27.29
N VAL A 318 -14.69 48.96 26.30
CA VAL A 318 -15.01 50.32 25.82
C VAL A 318 -16.32 50.86 26.43
N THR A 319 -16.99 50.11 27.31
CA THR A 319 -18.17 50.63 28.03
C THR A 319 -17.72 51.39 29.29
N PRO A 320 -17.87 52.73 29.37
CA PRO A 320 -17.48 53.47 30.57
C PRO A 320 -18.42 53.14 31.74
N PRO A 321 -17.92 53.14 33.00
CA PRO A 321 -18.78 52.91 34.15
C PRO A 321 -19.82 54.04 34.25
N SER A 322 -21.09 53.66 34.20
CA SER A 322 -22.21 54.57 34.50
C SER A 322 -22.07 55.08 35.93
N SER A 323 -21.81 56.38 36.08
CA SER A 323 -21.77 57.07 37.35
C SER A 323 -23.13 56.99 38.07
N PRO A 324 -23.17 56.71 39.39
CA PRO A 324 -24.42 56.75 40.13
C PRO A 324 -24.82 58.23 40.33
N THR A 325 -26.00 58.58 39.84
CA THR A 325 -26.63 59.89 40.05
C THR A 325 -27.10 60.00 41.49
N GLU A 326 -26.36 60.77 42.29
CA GLU A 326 -26.75 61.20 43.64
C GLU A 326 -27.85 62.28 43.49
N LYS A 327 -29.07 61.97 43.95
CA LYS A 327 -30.17 62.95 44.07
C LYS A 327 -30.13 63.54 45.48
N SER A 328 -29.98 64.87 45.54
CA SER A 328 -30.18 65.71 46.72
C SER A 328 -31.62 65.72 47.21
#